data_AF-A0A2H9TFP8-F1
#
_entry.id   AF-A0A2H9TFP8-F1
#
_cell.length_a   1.000
_cell.length_b   1.000
_cell.length_c   1.000
_cell.angle_alpha   90.00
_cell.angle_beta   90.00
_cell.angle_gamma   90.00
#
_symmetry.space_group_name_H-M   'P 1'
#
loop_
_entity.id
_entity.type
_entity.pdbx_description
1 polymer ?
#
loop_
_entity_poly.entity_id
_entity_poly.type
_entity_poly.pdbx_seq_one_letter_code
_entity_poly.pdbx_strand_id
1 'polypeptide(L)'
;MFLRYLYDMKPTREYLPTVDELRDLPVEYVEWVHGQDANHLSTTDLIALCASRRASFDIHEWVYDSMHVKFKYSEMANEAAKVGNVVALKWIIERDPLAFPSKRYILTGLKGMHRDIELLTWVYNSGLAHLPNWESLEMLGYHLEAPEIVQELKMYQEEQRQRVRSTETQ
;
A
#
# COMPACT_ATOMS: atom_id res chain seq x y z
N MET A 1 12.29 -22.07 -1.72
CA MET A 1 12.41 -23.56 -1.71
C MET A 1 13.69 -24.06 -1.04
N PHE A 2 14.86 -23.47 -1.30
CA PHE A 2 16.14 -23.85 -0.66
C PHE A 2 16.16 -23.65 0.88
N LEU A 3 15.66 -22.52 1.40
CA LEU A 3 15.63 -22.26 2.85
C LEU A 3 14.74 -23.24 3.63
N ARG A 4 13.59 -23.63 3.07
CA ARG A 4 12.73 -24.69 3.64
C ARG A 4 13.46 -26.02 3.75
N TYR A 5 14.16 -26.41 2.68
CA TYR A 5 14.98 -27.63 2.70
C TYR A 5 16.10 -27.59 3.75
N LEU A 6 16.76 -26.43 3.94
CA LEU A 6 17.77 -26.27 5.00
C LEU A 6 17.15 -26.36 6.40
N TYR A 7 16.00 -25.74 6.61
CA TYR A 7 15.27 -25.83 7.88
C TYR A 7 14.86 -27.27 8.21
N ASP A 8 14.37 -28.02 7.22
CA ASP A 8 13.98 -29.43 7.39
C ASP A 8 15.18 -30.31 7.78
N MET A 9 16.39 -29.97 7.33
CA MET A 9 17.62 -30.69 7.72
C MET A 9 18.15 -30.28 9.10
N LYS A 10 17.98 -29.02 9.49
CA LYS A 10 18.40 -28.50 10.79
C LYS A 10 17.44 -27.39 11.24
N PRO A 11 16.45 -27.70 12.09
CA PRO A 11 15.42 -26.73 12.50
C PRO A 11 16.02 -25.66 13.42
N THR A 12 16.53 -24.59 12.82
CA THR A 12 17.06 -23.44 13.54
C THR A 12 16.52 -22.16 12.94
N ARG A 13 16.23 -21.19 13.81
CA ARG A 13 15.65 -19.87 13.47
C ARG A 13 16.46 -19.13 12.39
N GLU A 14 17.78 -19.36 12.35
CA GLU A 14 18.70 -18.80 11.37
C GLU A 14 18.39 -19.19 9.91
N TYR A 15 17.63 -20.25 9.68
CA TYR A 15 17.21 -20.68 8.34
C TYR A 15 15.78 -20.30 8.00
N LEU A 16 15.05 -19.63 8.91
CA LEU A 16 13.77 -19.04 8.55
C LEU A 16 14.03 -17.79 7.70
N PRO A 17 13.31 -17.64 6.57
CA PRO A 17 13.50 -16.51 5.67
C PRO A 17 13.10 -15.19 6.34
N THR A 18 13.74 -14.12 5.89
CA THR A 18 13.40 -12.74 6.24
C THR A 18 12.16 -12.25 5.50
N VAL A 19 11.62 -11.11 5.91
CA VAL A 19 10.49 -10.43 5.24
C VAL A 19 10.80 -10.12 3.78
N ASP A 20 12.01 -9.65 3.50
CA ASP A 20 12.42 -9.32 2.14
C ASP A 20 12.50 -10.58 1.26
N GLU A 21 12.95 -11.71 1.80
CA GLU A 21 12.99 -13.01 1.10
C GLU A 21 11.59 -13.61 0.88
N LEU A 22 10.62 -13.27 1.73
CA LEU A 22 9.23 -13.70 1.63
C LEU A 22 8.38 -12.83 0.70
N ARG A 23 8.80 -11.60 0.41
CA ARG A 23 7.99 -10.58 -0.28
C ARG A 23 7.42 -11.04 -1.62
N ASP A 24 8.15 -11.85 -2.37
CA ASP A 24 7.76 -12.32 -3.70
C ASP A 24 7.40 -13.82 -3.72
N LEU A 25 7.25 -14.44 -2.55
CA LEU A 25 6.87 -15.84 -2.44
C LEU A 25 5.36 -16.01 -2.28
N PRO A 26 4.81 -17.17 -2.70
CA PRO A 26 3.41 -17.51 -2.46
C PRO A 26 3.05 -17.47 -0.97
N VAL A 27 1.78 -17.17 -0.66
CA VAL A 27 1.30 -17.05 0.72
C VAL A 27 1.64 -18.28 1.56
N GLU A 28 1.57 -19.48 0.97
CA GLU A 28 1.81 -20.77 1.65
C GLU A 28 3.22 -20.87 2.24
N TYR A 29 4.19 -20.13 1.69
CA TYR A 29 5.53 -20.02 2.28
C TYR A 29 5.52 -19.13 3.52
N VAL A 30 4.76 -18.04 3.51
CA VAL A 30 4.58 -17.17 4.68
C VAL A 30 3.83 -17.92 5.78
N GLU A 31 2.77 -18.66 5.42
CA GLU A 31 2.04 -19.53 6.35
C GLU A 31 2.96 -20.58 6.97
N TRP A 32 3.80 -21.24 6.14
CA TRP A 32 4.74 -22.25 6.61
C TRP A 32 5.73 -21.66 7.62
N VAL A 33 6.31 -20.48 7.34
CA VAL A 33 7.24 -19.79 8.26
C VAL A 33 6.55 -19.46 9.57
N HIS A 34 5.35 -18.88 9.51
CA HIS A 34 4.57 -18.54 10.69
C HIS A 34 4.20 -19.78 11.51
N GLY A 35 3.92 -20.90 10.84
CA GLY A 35 3.68 -22.20 11.48
C GLY A 35 4.92 -22.82 12.13
N GLN A 36 6.13 -22.51 11.65
CA GLN A 36 7.37 -22.93 12.33
C GLN A 36 7.64 -22.11 13.59
N ASP A 37 7.39 -20.80 13.52
CA ASP A 37 7.56 -19.89 14.63
C ASP A 37 6.68 -18.64 14.48
N ALA A 38 5.62 -18.60 15.28
CA ALA A 38 4.65 -17.51 15.26
C ALA A 38 5.26 -16.14 15.65
N ASN A 39 6.41 -16.12 16.32
CA ASN A 39 7.10 -14.89 16.73
C ASN A 39 8.26 -14.52 15.79
N HIS A 40 8.48 -15.27 14.71
CA HIS A 40 9.52 -14.95 13.73
C HIS A 40 9.15 -13.74 12.87
N LEU A 41 7.88 -13.66 12.47
CA LEU A 41 7.33 -12.52 11.75
C LEU A 41 6.49 -11.67 12.71
N SER A 42 6.87 -10.41 12.89
CA SER A 42 6.05 -9.46 13.65
C SER A 42 4.79 -9.07 12.88
N THR A 43 3.83 -8.44 13.56
CA THR A 43 2.65 -7.85 12.92
C THR A 43 3.03 -6.86 11.82
N THR A 44 4.06 -6.05 12.05
CA THR A 44 4.57 -5.09 11.06
C THR A 44 5.15 -5.79 9.83
N ASP A 45 5.82 -6.92 10.03
CA ASP A 45 6.39 -7.72 8.94
C ASP A 45 5.30 -8.30 8.05
N LEU A 46 4.24 -8.82 8.67
CA LEU A 46 3.08 -9.37 7.96
C LEU A 46 2.35 -8.28 7.16
N ILE A 47 2.18 -7.07 7.71
CA ILE A 47 1.65 -5.91 6.97
C ILE A 47 2.55 -5.54 5.80
N ALA A 48 3.87 -5.57 5.99
CA ALA A 48 4.83 -5.24 4.93
C ALA A 48 4.77 -6.26 3.78
N LEU A 49 4.43 -7.52 4.05
CA LEU A 49 4.24 -8.53 3.03
C LEU A 49 2.94 -8.32 2.23
N CYS A 50 1.87 -7.78 2.84
CA CYS A 50 0.67 -7.34 2.13
C CYS A 50 0.97 -6.24 1.10
N ALA A 51 2.02 -5.46 1.32
CA ALA A 51 2.47 -4.43 0.37
C ALA A 51 3.31 -4.97 -0.79
N SER A 52 3.44 -6.28 -0.97
CA SER A 52 4.08 -6.80 -2.19
C SER A 52 3.15 -6.64 -3.39
N ARG A 53 3.68 -6.23 -4.55
CA ARG A 53 2.94 -6.29 -5.82
C ARG A 53 2.74 -7.71 -6.33
N ARG A 54 3.56 -8.66 -5.86
CA ARG A 54 3.60 -10.04 -6.33
C ARG A 54 2.94 -11.02 -5.37
N ALA A 55 2.93 -10.70 -4.06
CA ALA A 55 2.11 -11.47 -3.14
C ALA A 55 0.65 -11.29 -3.55
N SER A 56 -0.01 -12.42 -3.82
CA SER A 56 -1.39 -12.47 -4.25
C SER A 56 -2.31 -11.91 -3.16
N PHE A 57 -3.55 -11.62 -3.54
CA PHE A 57 -4.69 -11.38 -2.65
C PHE A 57 -4.69 -12.30 -1.41
N ASP A 58 -4.25 -13.54 -1.58
CA ASP A 58 -4.27 -14.60 -0.57
C ASP A 58 -3.51 -14.23 0.72
N ILE A 59 -2.44 -13.42 0.64
CA ILE A 59 -1.75 -12.96 1.86
C ILE A 59 -2.59 -11.99 2.69
N HIS A 60 -3.44 -11.20 2.05
CA HIS A 60 -4.33 -10.26 2.75
C HIS A 60 -5.42 -11.00 3.51
N GLU A 61 -5.99 -12.03 2.88
CA GLU A 61 -6.97 -12.93 3.50
C GLU A 61 -6.34 -13.72 4.65
N TRP A 62 -5.18 -14.33 4.41
CA TRP A 62 -4.48 -15.10 5.45
C TRP A 62 -4.06 -14.25 6.65
N VAL A 63 -3.49 -13.05 6.43
CA VAL A 63 -3.13 -12.13 7.52
C VAL A 63 -4.36 -11.69 8.31
N TYR A 64 -5.49 -11.46 7.63
CA TYR A 64 -6.75 -11.09 8.28
C TYR A 64 -7.30 -12.22 9.16
N ASP A 65 -7.33 -13.45 8.63
CA ASP A 65 -7.89 -14.60 9.34
C ASP A 65 -6.99 -15.08 10.47
N SER A 66 -5.67 -15.12 10.24
CA SER A 66 -4.72 -15.78 11.15
C SER A 66 -4.43 -14.97 12.40
N MET A 67 -4.57 -13.64 12.34
CA MET A 67 -4.07 -12.81 13.42
C MET A 67 -5.10 -12.45 14.47
N HIS A 68 -6.41 -12.46 14.18
CA HIS A 68 -7.46 -11.97 15.09
C HIS A 68 -7.16 -10.59 15.76
N VAL A 69 -6.14 -9.89 15.29
CA VAL A 69 -5.72 -8.57 15.73
C VAL A 69 -6.54 -7.60 14.92
N LYS A 70 -7.16 -6.63 15.58
CA LYS A 70 -7.76 -5.46 14.92
C LYS A 70 -6.64 -4.69 14.20
N PHE A 71 -6.29 -5.11 12.99
CA PHE A 71 -5.45 -4.30 12.14
C PHE A 71 -6.13 -2.95 11.96
N LYS A 72 -5.33 -1.91 12.01
CA LYS A 72 -5.74 -0.64 11.44
C LYS A 72 -5.62 -0.82 9.94
N TYR A 73 -6.73 -1.11 9.27
CA TYR A 73 -6.79 -1.18 7.81
C TYR A 73 -6.10 0.01 7.13
N SER A 74 -6.06 1.17 7.80
CA SER A 74 -5.32 2.36 7.36
C SER A 74 -3.80 2.15 7.26
N GLU A 75 -3.17 1.35 8.12
CA GLU A 75 -1.74 1.02 8.03
C GLU A 75 -1.48 0.10 6.82
N MET A 76 -2.32 -0.92 6.62
CA MET A 76 -2.25 -1.78 5.43
C MET A 76 -2.44 -0.98 4.14
N ALA A 77 -3.42 -0.08 4.11
CA ALA A 77 -3.68 0.76 2.94
C ALA A 77 -2.49 1.68 2.63
N ASN A 78 -1.87 2.24 3.66
CA ASN A 78 -0.68 3.07 3.50
C ASN A 78 0.49 2.27 2.88
N GLU A 79 0.78 1.07 3.36
CA GLU A 79 1.85 0.24 2.77
C GLU A 79 1.50 -0.24 1.35
N ALA A 80 0.25 -0.61 1.07
CA ALA A 80 -0.21 -0.93 -0.28
C ALA A 80 -0.09 0.27 -1.24
N ALA A 81 -0.38 1.49 -0.77
CA ALA A 81 -0.23 2.70 -1.57
C ALA A 81 1.24 3.02 -1.89
N LYS A 82 2.17 2.83 -0.95
CA LYS A 82 3.61 3.05 -1.13
C LYS A 82 4.19 2.27 -2.31
N VAL A 83 3.68 1.07 -2.56
CA VAL A 83 4.14 0.23 -3.65
C VAL A 83 3.25 0.32 -4.88
N GLY A 84 2.11 1.03 -4.82
CA GLY A 84 1.13 1.08 -5.91
C GLY A 84 0.36 -0.23 -6.13
N ASN A 85 0.09 -1.00 -5.08
CA ASN A 85 -0.74 -2.22 -5.18
C ASN A 85 -2.23 -1.84 -5.13
N VAL A 86 -2.80 -1.47 -6.28
CA VAL A 86 -4.21 -1.08 -6.41
C VAL A 86 -5.18 -2.22 -6.06
N VAL A 87 -4.80 -3.47 -6.31
CA VAL A 87 -5.62 -4.64 -5.97
C VAL A 87 -5.78 -4.77 -4.45
N ALA A 88 -4.68 -4.68 -3.71
CA ALA A 88 -4.70 -4.64 -2.25
C ALA A 88 -5.52 -3.46 -1.72
N LEU A 89 -5.33 -2.27 -2.29
CA LEU A 89 -6.10 -1.09 -1.90
C LEU A 89 -7.61 -1.29 -2.07
N LYS A 90 -8.07 -1.83 -3.19
CA LYS A 90 -9.50 -2.14 -3.41
C LYS A 90 -10.02 -3.09 -2.33
N TRP A 91 -9.30 -4.18 -2.08
CA TRP A 91 -9.68 -5.18 -1.07
C TRP A 91 -9.80 -4.59 0.34
N ILE A 92 -8.87 -3.71 0.72
CA ILE A 92 -8.84 -3.06 2.03
C ILE A 92 -10.04 -2.11 2.18
N ILE A 93 -10.29 -1.27 1.17
CA ILE A 93 -11.35 -0.25 1.21
C ILE A 93 -12.75 -0.87 1.14
N GLU A 94 -12.92 -2.02 0.48
CA GLU A 94 -14.16 -2.80 0.51
C GLU A 94 -14.53 -3.28 1.93
N ARG A 95 -13.53 -3.52 2.79
CA ARG A 95 -13.72 -3.97 4.18
C ARG A 95 -13.80 -2.82 5.18
N ASP A 96 -13.04 -1.76 4.94
CA ASP A 96 -13.04 -0.55 5.75
C ASP A 96 -12.93 0.70 4.86
N PRO A 97 -14.06 1.34 4.50
CA PRO A 97 -14.05 2.56 3.70
C PRO A 97 -13.32 3.74 4.37
N LEU A 98 -13.13 3.71 5.70
CA LEU A 98 -12.40 4.75 6.42
C LEU A 98 -10.88 4.56 6.37
N ALA A 99 -10.41 3.42 5.85
CA ALA A 99 -9.00 3.06 5.76
C ALA A 99 -8.27 3.71 4.57
N PHE A 100 -8.82 4.76 3.96
CA PHE A 100 -8.23 5.37 2.77
C PHE A 100 -6.76 5.78 3.02
N PRO A 101 -5.82 5.43 2.12
CA PRO A 101 -4.41 5.74 2.32
C PRO A 101 -4.18 7.24 2.39
N SER A 102 -3.22 7.65 3.22
CA SER A 102 -2.89 9.07 3.35
C SER A 102 -2.13 9.59 2.11
N LYS A 103 -2.31 10.88 1.81
CA LYS A 103 -1.68 11.55 0.66
C LYS A 103 -0.17 11.35 0.57
N ARG A 104 0.50 11.26 1.71
CA ARG A 104 1.96 11.02 1.79
C ARG A 104 2.35 9.69 1.16
N TYR A 105 1.62 8.62 1.47
CA TYR A 105 1.93 7.27 1.00
C TYR A 105 1.51 7.08 -0.46
N ILE A 106 0.39 7.70 -0.86
CA ILE A 106 0.00 7.81 -2.27
C ILE A 106 1.13 8.47 -3.07
N LEU A 107 1.64 9.62 -2.61
CA LEU A 107 2.74 10.31 -3.27
C LEU A 107 4.01 9.45 -3.33
N THR A 108 4.30 8.64 -2.32
CA THR A 108 5.42 7.67 -2.37
C THR A 108 5.20 6.61 -3.45
N GLY A 109 3.99 6.06 -3.58
CA GLY A 109 3.66 5.12 -4.65
C GLY A 109 3.81 5.73 -6.04
N LEU A 110 3.32 6.95 -6.22
CA LEU A 110 3.43 7.68 -7.48
C LEU A 110 4.87 8.07 -7.86
N LYS A 111 5.80 8.06 -6.89
CA LYS A 111 7.24 8.28 -7.10
C LYS A 111 8.02 7.02 -7.47
N GLY A 112 7.38 5.85 -7.49
CA GLY A 112 8.02 4.57 -7.79
C GLY A 112 8.78 4.59 -9.13
N MET A 113 9.65 3.59 -9.35
CA MET A 113 10.51 3.50 -10.56
C MET A 113 9.74 3.61 -11.88
N HIS A 114 8.47 3.20 -11.88
CA HIS A 114 7.54 3.41 -12.97
C HIS A 114 6.42 4.30 -12.45
N ARG A 115 6.13 5.39 -13.17
CA ARG A 115 4.96 6.22 -12.87
C ARG A 115 3.72 5.35 -12.86
N ASP A 116 3.04 5.35 -11.72
CA ASP A 116 1.94 4.43 -11.47
C ASP A 116 0.62 5.09 -11.84
N ILE A 117 0.30 5.06 -13.14
CA ILE A 117 -0.94 5.60 -13.69
C ILE A 117 -2.16 4.84 -13.17
N GLU A 118 -2.02 3.55 -12.84
CA GLU A 118 -3.11 2.77 -12.26
C GLU A 118 -3.46 3.31 -10.86
N LEU A 119 -2.45 3.52 -10.00
CA LEU A 119 -2.63 4.13 -8.69
C LEU A 119 -3.23 5.54 -8.82
N LEU A 120 -2.69 6.37 -9.72
CA LEU A 120 -3.19 7.74 -9.93
C LEU A 120 -4.68 7.72 -10.32
N THR A 121 -5.04 6.89 -11.29
CA THR A 121 -6.41 6.78 -11.80
C THR A 121 -7.36 6.25 -10.72
N TRP A 122 -6.91 5.26 -9.95
CA TRP A 122 -7.71 4.71 -8.85
C TRP A 122 -7.97 5.75 -7.75
N VAL A 123 -6.96 6.52 -7.33
CA VAL A 123 -7.15 7.59 -6.32
C VAL A 123 -8.03 8.70 -6.87
N TYR A 124 -7.85 9.09 -8.14
CA TYR A 124 -8.68 10.09 -8.81
C TYR A 124 -10.17 9.69 -8.80
N ASN A 125 -10.47 8.45 -9.19
CA ASN A 125 -11.84 7.91 -9.18
C ASN A 125 -12.43 7.79 -7.77
N SER A 126 -11.59 7.71 -6.75
CA SER A 126 -12.02 7.70 -5.34
C SER A 126 -12.28 9.11 -4.78
N GLY A 127 -11.79 10.16 -5.47
CA GLY A 127 -12.07 11.56 -5.17
C GLY A 127 -10.83 12.45 -5.14
N LEU A 128 -10.93 13.64 -5.74
CA LEU A 128 -9.86 14.65 -5.81
C LEU A 128 -9.30 15.07 -4.44
N ALA A 129 -10.12 14.98 -3.39
CA ALA A 129 -9.71 15.28 -2.02
C ALA A 129 -8.58 14.36 -1.53
N HIS A 130 -8.44 13.15 -2.08
CA HIS A 130 -7.45 12.16 -1.69
C HIS A 130 -6.11 12.29 -2.44
N LEU A 131 -6.08 13.01 -3.56
CA LEU A 131 -4.86 13.21 -4.32
C LEU A 131 -3.86 14.10 -3.56
N PRO A 132 -2.54 13.92 -3.77
CA PRO A 132 -1.52 14.85 -3.32
C PRO A 132 -1.68 16.23 -4.00
N ASN A 133 -0.80 17.19 -3.71
CA ASN A 133 -0.91 18.50 -4.36
C ASN A 133 -0.62 18.38 -5.88
N TRP A 134 -1.26 19.23 -6.68
CA TRP A 134 -1.08 19.20 -8.13
C TRP A 134 0.36 19.56 -8.53
N GLU A 135 1.04 20.42 -7.76
CA GLU A 135 2.43 20.80 -8.01
C GLU A 135 3.38 19.58 -7.92
N SER A 136 3.12 18.64 -7.00
CA SER A 136 3.90 17.39 -6.92
C SER A 136 3.64 16.49 -8.11
N LEU A 137 2.39 16.40 -8.59
CA LEU A 137 2.08 15.59 -9.77
C LEU A 137 2.73 16.17 -11.03
N GLU A 138 2.74 17.49 -11.17
CA GLU A 138 3.43 18.18 -12.26
C GLU A 138 4.94 17.91 -12.22
N MET A 139 5.57 18.04 -11.04
CA MET A 139 7.01 17.75 -10.83
C MET A 139 7.38 16.30 -11.17
N LEU A 140 6.49 15.35 -10.91
CA LEU A 140 6.68 13.95 -11.28
C LEU A 140 6.44 13.67 -12.77
N GLY A 141 5.93 14.65 -13.52
CA GLY A 141 5.68 14.54 -14.97
C GLY A 141 4.30 14.00 -15.33
N TYR A 142 3.36 13.88 -14.38
CA TYR A 142 2.01 13.39 -14.67
C TYR A 142 1.19 14.35 -15.53
N HIS A 143 1.60 15.62 -15.65
CA HIS A 143 0.97 16.57 -16.57
C HIS A 143 1.15 16.17 -18.05
N LEU A 144 2.10 15.29 -18.37
CA LEU A 144 2.30 14.75 -19.73
C LEU A 144 1.52 13.45 -19.96
N GLU A 145 1.29 12.66 -18.91
CA GLU A 145 0.67 11.33 -19.01
C GLU A 145 -0.83 11.32 -18.68
N ALA A 146 -1.25 12.21 -17.78
CA ALA A 146 -2.63 12.38 -17.35
C ALA A 146 -2.97 13.88 -17.18
N PRO A 147 -2.88 14.68 -18.27
CA PRO A 147 -3.07 16.13 -18.22
C PRO A 147 -4.44 16.53 -17.65
N GLU A 148 -5.49 15.77 -17.96
CA GLU A 148 -6.84 16.03 -17.49
C GLU A 148 -6.93 15.93 -15.96
N ILE A 149 -6.38 14.85 -15.38
CA ILE A 149 -6.35 14.64 -13.92
C ILE A 149 -5.60 15.78 -13.22
N VAL A 150 -4.43 16.18 -13.76
CA VAL A 150 -3.62 17.25 -13.17
C VAL A 150 -4.33 18.60 -13.25
N GLN A 151 -4.97 18.90 -14.39
CA GLN A 151 -5.69 20.15 -14.57
C GLN A 151 -6.92 20.24 -13.66
N GLU A 152 -7.72 19.20 -13.55
CA GLU A 152 -8.88 19.17 -12.65
C GLU A 152 -8.48 19.31 -11.19
N LEU A 153 -7.42 18.60 -10.77
CA LEU A 153 -6.89 18.69 -9.42
C LEU A 153 -6.39 20.11 -9.10
N LYS A 154 -5.75 20.78 -10.07
CA LYS A 154 -5.29 22.15 -9.92
C LYS A 154 -6.45 23.09 -9.64
N MET A 155 -7.50 23.08 -10.48
CA MET A 155 -8.69 23.91 -10.28
C MET A 155 -9.32 23.64 -8.91
N TYR A 156 -9.52 22.37 -8.56
CA TYR A 156 -10.11 21.97 -7.28
C TYR A 156 -9.32 22.54 -6.09
N GLN A 157 -7.98 22.40 -6.08
CA GLN A 157 -7.16 22.87 -4.97
C GLN A 157 -7.05 24.39 -4.89
N GLU A 158 -7.04 25.09 -6.03
CA GLU A 158 -7.08 26.55 -6.07
C GLU A 158 -8.40 27.09 -5.50
N GLU A 159 -9.54 26.48 -5.84
CA GLU A 159 -10.84 26.82 -5.25
C GLU A 159 -10.86 26.60 -3.73
N GLN A 160 -10.32 25.48 -3.23
CA GLN A 160 -10.25 25.25 -1.78
C GLN A 160 -9.37 26.29 -1.08
N ARG A 161 -8.23 26.69 -1.68
CA ARG A 161 -7.35 27.73 -1.13
C ARG A 161 -8.06 29.09 -1.04
N GLN A 162 -8.89 29.43 -2.03
CA GLN A 162 -9.66 30.68 -2.02
C GLN A 162 -10.73 30.68 -0.92
N ARG A 163 -11.47 29.57 -0.76
CA ARG A 163 -12.51 29.43 0.28
C ARG A 163 -11.96 29.64 1.69
N VAL A 164 -10.82 29.01 2.01
CA VAL A 164 -10.18 29.14 3.33
C VAL A 164 -9.78 30.58 3.63
N ARG A 165 -9.21 31.29 2.64
CA ARG A 165 -8.85 32.72 2.80
C ARG A 165 -10.07 33.60 3.06
N SER A 166 -11.19 33.32 2.40
CA SER A 166 -12.43 34.08 2.61
C SER A 166 -13.03 33.87 4.00
N THR A 167 -12.86 32.68 4.61
CA THR A 167 -13.32 32.40 5.98
C THR A 167 -12.42 32.96 7.08
N GLU A 168 -11.14 33.20 6.81
CA GLU A 168 -10.19 33.79 7.80
C GLU A 168 -10.27 35.32 7.86
N THR A 169 -10.94 35.96 6.90
CA THR A 169 -11.05 37.43 6.81
C THR A 169 -12.39 37.97 7.36
N GLN A 170 -13.25 37.09 7.90
CA GLN A 170 -14.52 37.42 8.58
C GLN A 170 -14.38 37.27 10.09
#